data_AF-A0A2P9BNQ5-F1
#
_entry.id   AF-A0A2P9BNQ5-F1
#
_cell.length_a   1.000
_cell.length_b   1.000
_cell.length_c   1.000
_cell.angle_alpha   90.00
_cell.angle_beta   90.00
_cell.angle_gamma   90.00
#
_symmetry.space_group_name_H-M   'P 1'
#
loop_
_entity.id
_entity.type
_entity.pdbx_description
1 polymer ?
#
loop_
_entity_poly.entity_id
_entity_poly.type
_entity_poly.pdbx_seq_one_letter_code
_entity_poly.pdbx_strand_id
1 'polypeptide(L)'
;MKLHYYKILLFSLPLNILEHNNNKPYITPHTPTTISRVLSECDLYLPKYDNDPDMKSVKENFDRQTSQPFEEYEERMITNRQKHKKQCEKDIRQIILKDKIEKLLEEKVEKCCLICGCGLGGGVAPFVGLFGGLAVNEMKKAAVIASTDVGIKEAIKEVGSIFHLAEGSTMEWTKMINAGNYSNKMSLVNIVNSLYNKCEDGQAVAGRLFCDASNSISRSNGSAAFSRTISEMAGNAAEAAGNAASGKFAEMTSVGTICSNPVVISAIVVATIAVILLIIYLILRYRRKKKMTKKLQYTKLLNQ
;
A
#
# COMPACT_ATOMS: atom_id res chain seq x y z
N MET A 1 -7.27 10.56 30.83
CA MET A 1 -7.71 11.48 29.76
C MET A 1 -8.72 10.72 28.90
N LYS A 2 -9.93 11.26 28.76
CA LYS A 2 -11.14 10.58 28.23
C LYS A 2 -10.95 10.16 26.76
N LEU A 3 -11.19 8.87 26.46
CA LEU A 3 -11.11 8.28 25.13
C LEU A 3 -12.33 8.65 24.28
N HIS A 4 -12.18 9.65 23.42
CA HIS A 4 -13.14 10.00 22.36
C HIS A 4 -12.60 9.53 20.99
N TYR A 5 -12.49 8.21 20.76
CA TYR A 5 -11.98 7.70 19.48
C TYR A 5 -12.85 6.61 18.82
N TYR A 6 -14.17 6.59 19.07
CA TYR A 6 -15.07 5.69 18.33
C TYR A 6 -16.08 6.40 17.41
N LYS A 7 -16.00 7.74 17.27
CA LYS A 7 -17.08 8.53 16.64
C LYS A 7 -16.90 8.92 15.16
N ILE A 8 -15.89 8.42 14.44
CA ILE A 8 -15.60 8.87 13.05
C ILE A 8 -15.81 7.78 11.98
N LEU A 9 -16.07 6.52 12.35
CA LEU A 9 -16.13 5.41 11.37
C LEU A 9 -17.45 4.63 11.32
N LEU A 10 -18.56 5.23 11.73
CA LEU A 10 -19.88 4.62 11.58
C LEU A 10 -20.84 5.60 10.92
N PHE A 11 -20.77 5.68 9.60
CA PHE A 11 -21.94 6.01 8.79
C PHE A 11 -22.97 4.91 9.01
N SER A 12 -23.97 5.23 9.82
CA SER A 12 -25.11 4.39 10.15
C SER A 12 -26.04 4.27 8.94
N LEU A 13 -25.98 3.15 8.23
CA LEU A 13 -27.10 2.67 7.41
C LEU A 13 -28.16 2.07 8.35
N PRO A 14 -29.40 2.61 8.40
CA PRO A 14 -30.47 2.01 9.18
C PRO A 14 -31.05 0.83 8.39
N LEU A 15 -30.57 -0.39 8.67
CA LEU A 15 -31.27 -1.62 8.31
C LEU A 15 -32.35 -1.88 9.36
N ASN A 16 -33.48 -1.22 9.16
CA ASN A 16 -34.77 -1.70 9.66
C ASN A 16 -35.18 -2.91 8.83
N ILE A 17 -35.90 -3.84 9.46
CA ILE A 17 -36.53 -5.07 8.91
C ILE A 17 -35.64 -6.32 9.02
N LEU A 18 -35.86 -7.17 10.03
CA LEU A 18 -36.69 -8.39 9.90
C LEU A 18 -36.69 -9.23 11.21
N GLU A 19 -37.90 -9.45 11.72
CA GLU A 19 -38.42 -10.60 12.47
C GLU A 19 -37.76 -11.12 13.75
N HIS A 20 -38.44 -10.76 14.85
CA HIS A 20 -38.99 -11.67 15.86
C HIS A 20 -38.71 -13.18 15.66
N ASN A 21 -37.93 -13.76 16.58
CA ASN A 21 -38.01 -15.18 16.90
C ASN A 21 -38.19 -15.34 18.42
N ASN A 22 -39.42 -15.67 18.81
CA ASN A 22 -39.79 -16.01 20.19
C ASN A 22 -39.60 -17.51 20.42
N ASN A 23 -38.36 -17.95 20.65
CA ASN A 23 -38.10 -19.29 21.18
C ASN A 23 -37.46 -19.17 22.56
N LYS A 24 -38.29 -19.35 23.60
CA LYS A 24 -37.82 -19.54 24.98
C LYS A 24 -37.04 -20.86 25.08
N PRO A 25 -35.78 -20.87 25.54
CA PRO A 25 -35.16 -22.11 25.99
C PRO A 25 -35.77 -22.50 27.34
N TYR A 26 -36.60 -23.54 27.35
CA TYR A 26 -36.99 -24.19 28.59
C TYR A 26 -35.77 -24.94 29.13
N ILE A 27 -35.32 -24.55 30.33
CA ILE A 27 -34.32 -25.31 31.08
C ILE A 27 -35.10 -26.27 31.97
N THR A 28 -35.04 -27.56 31.66
CA THR A 28 -35.52 -28.62 32.56
C THR A 28 -34.57 -28.76 33.75
N PRO A 29 -35.04 -28.55 34.99
CA PRO A 29 -34.24 -28.79 36.18
C PRO A 29 -34.16 -30.30 36.42
N HIS A 30 -32.97 -30.89 36.27
CA HIS A 30 -32.69 -32.21 36.82
C HIS A 30 -32.49 -32.06 38.33
N THR A 31 -33.42 -32.61 39.10
CA THR A 31 -33.29 -32.85 40.54
C THR A 31 -32.23 -33.92 40.75
N PRO A 32 -31.08 -33.60 41.38
CA PRO A 32 -30.14 -34.62 41.82
C PRO A 32 -30.75 -35.32 43.04
N THR A 33 -30.90 -36.63 42.98
CA THR A 33 -31.21 -37.43 44.17
C THR A 33 -29.96 -37.41 45.06
N THR A 34 -29.95 -36.54 46.06
CA THR A 34 -28.91 -36.48 47.08
C THR A 34 -29.03 -37.75 47.93
N ILE A 35 -28.33 -38.83 47.55
CA ILE A 35 -28.00 -39.89 48.51
C ILE A 35 -26.99 -39.25 49.45
N SER A 36 -27.48 -38.72 50.57
CA SER A 36 -26.63 -38.26 51.63
C SER A 36 -25.92 -39.49 52.20
N ARG A 37 -24.67 -39.69 51.81
CA ARG A 37 -23.71 -40.49 52.58
C ARG A 37 -23.33 -39.65 53.80
N VAL A 38 -24.30 -39.37 54.67
CA VAL A 38 -23.96 -38.95 56.02
C VAL A 38 -23.45 -40.21 56.68
N LEU A 39 -22.13 -40.34 56.74
CA LEU A 39 -21.49 -41.21 57.72
C LEU A 39 -22.06 -40.74 59.06
N SER A 40 -22.92 -41.58 59.66
CA SER A 40 -23.33 -41.42 61.04
C SER A 40 -22.06 -41.32 61.86
N GLU A 41 -21.76 -40.15 62.39
CA GLU A 41 -20.74 -39.99 63.43
C GLU A 41 -21.22 -40.79 64.63
N CYS A 42 -20.77 -42.04 64.72
CA CYS A 42 -20.82 -42.77 65.97
C CYS A 42 -19.73 -42.18 66.85
N ASP A 43 -20.12 -41.59 67.98
CA ASP A 43 -19.21 -41.17 69.06
C ASP A 43 -18.45 -42.39 69.61
N LEU A 44 -17.36 -42.77 68.94
CA LEU A 44 -16.41 -43.77 69.41
C LEU A 44 -15.31 -43.05 70.21
N TYR A 45 -15.65 -42.59 71.41
CA TYR A 45 -14.62 -42.38 72.42
C TYR A 45 -15.11 -42.85 73.79
N LEU A 46 -14.85 -44.12 74.09
CA LEU A 46 -14.87 -44.64 75.46
C LEU A 46 -13.45 -44.52 76.04
N PRO A 47 -13.16 -43.58 76.96
CA PRO A 47 -11.82 -43.36 77.54
C PRO A 47 -11.34 -44.50 78.47
N LYS A 48 -12.01 -45.66 78.46
CA LYS A 48 -11.73 -46.80 79.34
C LYS A 48 -10.54 -47.67 78.89
N TYR A 49 -10.06 -47.49 77.66
CA TYR A 49 -9.01 -48.36 77.08
C TYR A 49 -7.65 -47.67 76.90
N ASP A 50 -7.52 -46.39 77.25
CA ASP A 50 -6.28 -45.62 77.07
C ASP A 50 -5.14 -46.07 78.01
N ASN A 51 -5.45 -46.77 79.11
CA ASN A 51 -4.48 -47.24 80.11
C ASN A 51 -4.28 -48.77 80.11
N ASP A 52 -4.88 -49.49 79.16
CA ASP A 52 -4.70 -50.94 79.02
C ASP A 52 -3.33 -51.22 78.35
N PRO A 53 -2.42 -51.97 79.01
CA PRO A 53 -1.07 -52.21 78.48
C PRO A 53 -1.07 -52.93 77.13
N ASP A 54 -2.03 -53.83 76.88
CA ASP A 54 -2.14 -54.55 75.62
C ASP A 54 -2.64 -53.61 74.52
N MET A 55 -3.67 -52.79 74.81
CA MET A 55 -4.21 -51.81 73.86
C MET A 55 -3.18 -50.73 73.50
N LYS A 56 -2.35 -50.32 74.48
CA LYS A 56 -1.27 -49.36 74.25
C LYS A 56 -0.21 -49.92 73.30
N SER A 57 0.16 -51.20 73.44
CA SER A 57 1.12 -51.85 72.55
C SER A 57 0.60 -52.02 71.12
N VAL A 58 -0.70 -52.28 70.96
CA VAL A 58 -1.37 -52.35 69.66
C VAL A 58 -1.40 -50.98 69.01
N LYS A 59 -1.82 -49.94 69.75
CA LYS A 59 -1.82 -48.55 69.27
C LYS A 59 -0.43 -48.08 68.87
N GLU A 60 0.61 -48.31 69.68
CA GLU A 60 1.99 -47.93 69.34
C GLU A 60 2.51 -48.69 68.11
N ASN A 61 2.16 -49.96 67.91
CA ASN A 61 2.53 -50.69 66.69
C ASN A 61 1.78 -50.19 65.45
N PHE A 62 0.50 -49.85 65.58
CA PHE A 62 -0.27 -49.22 64.50
C PHE A 62 0.31 -47.85 64.17
N ASP A 63 0.51 -46.98 65.15
CA ASP A 63 1.12 -45.66 64.94
C ASP A 63 2.49 -45.82 64.27
N ARG A 64 3.36 -46.70 64.77
CA ARG A 64 4.68 -46.95 64.15
C ARG A 64 4.61 -47.48 62.72
N GLN A 65 3.67 -48.38 62.41
CA GLN A 65 3.49 -48.89 61.05
C GLN A 65 2.84 -47.87 60.12
N THR A 66 1.99 -46.99 60.64
CA THR A 66 1.22 -46.05 59.82
C THR A 66 1.95 -44.70 59.64
N SER A 67 2.83 -44.31 60.56
CA SER A 67 3.59 -43.05 60.48
C SER A 67 4.48 -42.95 59.24
N GLN A 68 5.22 -44.02 58.90
CA GLN A 68 6.15 -43.99 57.76
C GLN A 68 5.44 -43.77 56.40
N PRO A 69 4.36 -44.49 56.05
CA PRO A 69 3.59 -44.22 54.84
C PRO A 69 3.00 -42.80 54.76
N PHE A 70 2.58 -42.24 55.91
CA PHE A 70 2.02 -40.89 55.97
C PHE A 70 3.09 -39.83 55.71
N GLU A 71 4.28 -39.96 56.32
CA GLU A 71 5.41 -39.07 56.06
C GLU A 71 5.85 -39.14 54.59
N GLU A 72 5.99 -40.33 54.01
CA GLU A 72 6.35 -40.51 52.61
C GLU A 72 5.28 -39.98 51.64
N TYR A 73 4.00 -40.11 51.99
CA TYR A 73 2.90 -39.53 51.23
C TYR A 73 2.91 -38.00 51.31
N GLU A 74 3.16 -37.43 52.49
CA GLU A 74 3.23 -35.99 52.70
C GLU A 74 4.42 -35.36 51.96
N GLU A 75 5.59 -35.99 52.00
CA GLU A 75 6.76 -35.57 51.21
C GLU A 75 6.50 -35.64 49.70
N ARG A 76 5.84 -36.70 49.20
CA ARG A 76 5.42 -36.78 47.79
C ARG A 76 4.41 -35.71 47.42
N MET A 77 3.49 -35.37 48.32
CA MET A 77 2.48 -34.35 48.07
C MET A 77 3.11 -32.95 48.03
N ILE A 78 4.05 -32.66 48.94
CA ILE A 78 4.81 -31.40 48.98
C ILE A 78 5.69 -31.27 47.74
N THR A 79 6.47 -32.29 47.38
CA THR A 79 7.35 -32.27 46.20
C THR A 79 6.57 -32.09 44.90
N ASN A 80 5.44 -32.80 44.74
CA ASN A 80 4.57 -32.62 43.58
C ASN A 80 3.94 -31.23 43.54
N ARG A 81 3.44 -30.67 44.66
CA ARG A 81 2.96 -29.28 44.71
C ARG A 81 4.03 -28.28 44.31
N GLN A 82 5.25 -28.44 44.82
CA GLN A 82 6.37 -27.56 44.47
C GLN A 82 6.72 -27.65 42.98
N LYS A 83 6.70 -28.85 42.38
CA LYS A 83 6.94 -29.06 40.94
C LYS A 83 5.91 -28.32 40.07
N HIS A 84 4.62 -28.46 40.40
CA HIS A 84 3.55 -27.78 39.66
C HIS A 84 3.58 -26.26 39.85
N LYS A 85 3.90 -25.78 41.06
CA LYS A 85 4.08 -24.34 41.32
C LYS A 85 5.22 -23.75 40.48
N LYS A 86 6.38 -24.42 40.44
CA LYS A 86 7.53 -24.01 39.61
C LYS A 86 7.20 -24.02 38.12
N GLN A 87 6.44 -25.01 37.65
CA GLN A 87 6.02 -25.08 36.25
C GLN A 87 5.05 -23.94 35.88
N CYS A 88 4.04 -23.70 36.72
CA CYS A 88 3.09 -22.61 36.55
C CYS A 88 3.79 -21.24 36.55
N GLU A 89 4.74 -21.00 37.47
CA GLU A 89 5.52 -19.76 37.50
C GLU A 89 6.37 -19.56 36.23
N LYS A 90 6.96 -20.63 35.67
CA LYS A 90 7.68 -20.57 34.39
C LYS A 90 6.76 -20.21 33.23
N ASP A 91 5.59 -20.86 33.16
CA ASP A 91 4.63 -20.64 32.09
C ASP A 91 4.05 -19.21 32.16
N ILE A 92 3.75 -18.71 33.36
CA ILE A 92 3.31 -17.31 33.58
C ILE A 92 4.41 -16.33 33.12
N ARG A 93 5.67 -16.54 33.51
CA ARG A 93 6.79 -15.70 33.07
C ARG A 93 6.94 -15.69 31.54
N GLN A 94 6.76 -16.84 30.90
CA GLN A 94 6.82 -16.95 29.44
C GLN A 94 5.66 -16.21 28.76
N ILE A 95 4.45 -16.28 29.31
CA ILE A 95 3.29 -15.53 28.81
C ILE A 95 3.52 -14.02 28.92
N ILE A 96 4.00 -13.54 30.08
CA ILE A 96 4.28 -12.12 30.31
C ILE A 96 5.37 -11.61 29.35
N LEU A 97 6.46 -12.37 29.16
CA LEU A 97 7.52 -11.98 28.22
C LEU A 97 7.01 -11.92 26.78
N LYS A 98 6.15 -12.86 26.38
CA LYS A 98 5.57 -12.89 25.03
C LYS A 98 4.60 -11.73 24.79
N ASP A 99 3.77 -11.41 25.77
CA ASP A 99 2.85 -10.25 25.73
C ASP A 99 3.62 -8.91 25.67
N LYS A 100 4.75 -8.82 26.39
CA LYS A 100 5.63 -7.63 26.34
C LYS A 100 6.29 -7.44 24.97
N ILE A 101 6.72 -8.53 24.32
CA ILE A 101 7.27 -8.48 22.95
C ILE A 101 6.19 -8.10 21.94
N GLU A 102 4.99 -8.68 22.04
CA GLU A 102 3.85 -8.35 21.17
C GLU A 102 3.47 -6.86 21.32
N LYS A 103 3.40 -6.31 22.54
CA LYS A 103 3.15 -4.88 22.79
C LYS A 103 4.25 -3.96 22.24
N LEU A 104 5.53 -4.32 22.37
CA LEU A 104 6.63 -3.53 21.83
C LEU A 104 6.66 -3.53 20.30
N LEU A 105 6.23 -4.61 19.66
CA LEU A 105 6.09 -4.67 18.21
C LEU A 105 4.92 -3.81 17.73
N GLU A 106 3.78 -3.83 18.42
CA GLU A 106 2.64 -2.95 18.12
C GLU A 106 3.02 -1.47 18.25
N GLU A 107 3.68 -1.08 19.35
CA GLU A 107 4.11 0.31 19.56
C GLU A 107 5.13 0.79 18.50
N LYS A 108 6.04 -0.09 18.05
CA LYS A 108 7.00 0.23 16.99
C LYS A 108 6.35 0.34 15.61
N VAL A 109 5.37 -0.50 15.30
CA VAL A 109 4.60 -0.42 14.06
C VAL A 109 3.73 0.84 14.03
N GLU A 110 3.13 1.22 15.15
CA GLU A 110 2.35 2.44 15.27
C GLU A 110 3.22 3.69 15.14
N LYS A 111 4.39 3.75 15.79
CA LYS A 111 5.39 4.83 15.59
C LYS A 111 5.92 4.87 14.16
N CYS A 112 6.18 3.73 13.52
CA CYS A 112 6.63 3.68 12.12
C CYS A 112 5.55 4.19 11.16
N CYS A 113 4.27 3.90 11.43
CA CYS A 113 3.14 4.39 10.63
C CYS A 113 2.89 5.89 10.85
N LEU A 114 3.04 6.40 12.08
CA LEU A 114 2.93 7.83 12.40
C LEU A 114 4.10 8.66 11.84
N ILE A 115 5.32 8.11 11.81
CA ILE A 115 6.49 8.77 11.22
C ILE A 115 6.43 8.76 9.68
N CYS A 116 5.89 7.69 9.07
CA CYS A 116 5.72 7.61 7.61
C CYS A 116 4.50 8.42 7.09
N GLY A 117 3.50 8.67 7.94
CA GLY A 117 2.32 9.48 7.60
C GLY A 117 2.49 11.00 7.74
N CYS A 118 3.45 11.48 8.54
CA CYS A 118 3.56 12.92 8.86
C CYS A 118 4.99 13.53 8.83
N GLY A 119 6.01 12.83 8.35
CA GLY A 119 7.38 13.36 8.34
C GLY A 119 8.05 13.30 6.97
N LEU A 120 8.01 14.42 6.24
CA LEU A 120 8.75 14.75 5.01
C LEU A 120 8.18 14.11 3.72
N GLY A 121 7.72 14.97 2.81
CA GLY A 121 7.07 14.60 1.56
C GLY A 121 7.86 13.63 0.68
N GLY A 122 7.14 12.69 0.06
CA GLY A 122 7.68 11.76 -0.93
C GLY A 122 7.90 10.35 -0.39
N GLY A 123 6.83 9.56 -0.32
CA GLY A 123 6.91 8.18 0.18
C GLY A 123 5.82 7.24 -0.34
N VAL A 124 5.23 7.52 -1.50
CA VAL A 124 4.35 6.56 -2.20
C VAL A 124 5.24 5.57 -2.98
N ALA A 125 6.08 4.79 -2.28
CA ALA A 125 7.13 4.01 -2.95
C ALA A 125 6.82 2.51 -3.14
N PRO A 126 6.13 1.76 -2.25
CA PRO A 126 5.93 0.33 -2.53
C PRO A 126 4.62 0.00 -3.26
N PHE A 127 3.56 0.80 -3.10
CA PHE A 127 2.22 0.41 -3.58
C PHE A 127 1.79 1.04 -4.91
N VAL A 128 2.44 2.12 -5.37
CA VAL A 128 2.18 2.68 -6.71
C VAL A 128 2.87 1.87 -7.81
N GLY A 129 3.89 1.09 -7.46
CA GLY A 129 4.75 0.39 -8.42
C GLY A 129 4.06 -0.68 -9.25
N LEU A 130 3.01 -1.35 -8.75
CA LEU A 130 2.42 -2.51 -9.43
C LEU A 130 1.16 -2.19 -10.24
N PHE A 131 0.36 -1.19 -9.84
CA PHE A 131 -0.88 -0.81 -10.55
C PHE A 131 -0.84 0.60 -11.16
N GLY A 132 0.06 1.48 -10.72
CA GLY A 132 0.23 2.81 -11.31
C GLY A 132 1.08 2.80 -12.60
N GLY A 133 2.01 1.85 -12.74
CA GLY A 133 2.93 1.82 -13.88
C GLY A 133 2.25 1.64 -15.25
N LEU A 134 1.19 0.84 -15.34
CA LEU A 134 0.52 0.55 -16.62
C LEU A 134 -0.30 1.75 -17.13
N ALA A 135 -1.07 2.38 -16.24
CA ALA A 135 -1.88 3.55 -16.57
C ALA A 135 -1.03 4.79 -16.89
N VAL A 136 0.07 4.99 -16.14
CA VAL A 136 1.00 6.10 -16.37
C VAL A 136 1.76 5.95 -17.69
N ASN A 137 2.12 4.73 -18.09
CA ASN A 137 2.82 4.49 -19.36
C ASN A 137 1.93 4.79 -20.59
N GLU A 138 0.65 4.41 -20.57
CA GLU A 138 -0.27 4.74 -21.68
C GLU A 138 -0.57 6.24 -21.75
N MET A 139 -0.73 6.90 -20.61
CA MET A 139 -0.91 8.35 -20.58
C MET A 139 0.34 9.10 -21.07
N LYS A 140 1.53 8.61 -20.73
CA LYS A 140 2.79 9.16 -21.22
C LYS A 140 2.92 9.00 -22.74
N LYS A 141 2.51 7.86 -23.31
CA LYS A 141 2.48 7.66 -24.77
C LYS A 141 1.53 8.65 -25.45
N ALA A 142 0.30 8.79 -24.94
CA ALA A 142 -0.67 9.75 -25.47
C ALA A 142 -0.15 11.20 -25.38
N ALA A 143 0.49 11.55 -24.27
CA ALA A 143 1.10 12.86 -24.08
C ALA A 143 2.24 13.12 -25.08
N VAL A 144 3.10 12.14 -25.37
CA VAL A 144 4.17 12.27 -26.38
C VAL A 144 3.58 12.48 -27.78
N ILE A 145 2.54 11.73 -28.15
CA ILE A 145 1.92 11.86 -29.48
C ILE A 145 1.32 13.26 -29.66
N ALA A 146 0.56 13.71 -28.67
CA ALA A 146 -0.10 15.01 -28.73
C ALA A 146 0.90 16.18 -28.65
N SER A 147 1.96 16.07 -27.84
CA SER A 147 3.01 17.10 -27.79
C SER A 147 3.79 17.20 -29.09
N THR A 148 4.06 16.07 -29.74
CA THR A 148 4.75 16.02 -31.03
C THR A 148 3.90 16.66 -32.13
N ASP A 149 2.59 16.40 -32.16
CA ASP A 149 1.67 17.04 -33.12
C ASP A 149 1.62 18.57 -32.95
N VAL A 150 1.57 19.06 -31.70
CA VAL A 150 1.67 20.49 -31.40
C VAL A 150 3.02 21.07 -31.85
N GLY A 151 4.12 20.37 -31.57
CA GLY A 151 5.46 20.79 -31.99
C GLY A 151 5.61 20.89 -33.50
N ILE A 152 5.11 19.91 -34.26
CA ILE A 152 5.14 19.93 -35.73
C ILE A 152 4.33 21.10 -36.28
N LYS A 153 3.12 21.33 -35.73
CA LYS A 153 2.26 22.45 -36.15
C LYS A 153 2.93 23.80 -35.92
N GLU A 154 3.58 23.97 -34.77
CA GLU A 154 4.29 25.22 -34.45
C GLU A 154 5.53 25.39 -35.34
N ALA A 155 6.31 24.33 -35.59
CA ALA A 155 7.46 24.37 -36.50
C ALA A 155 7.04 24.77 -37.91
N ILE A 156 5.94 24.21 -38.43
CA ILE A 156 5.40 24.58 -39.73
C ILE A 156 4.97 26.04 -39.73
N LYS A 157 4.26 26.50 -38.70
CA LYS A 157 3.81 27.89 -38.60
C LYS A 157 5.00 28.87 -38.61
N GLU A 158 6.00 28.65 -37.77
CA GLU A 158 7.15 29.53 -37.61
C GLU A 158 8.10 29.47 -38.83
N VAL A 159 8.31 28.31 -39.44
CA VAL A 159 9.07 28.23 -40.69
C VAL A 159 8.30 28.89 -41.84
N GLY A 160 6.98 28.76 -41.84
CA GLY A 160 6.10 29.36 -42.83
C GLY A 160 6.06 30.89 -42.77
N SER A 161 6.30 31.47 -41.59
CA SER A 161 6.34 32.93 -41.41
C SER A 161 7.65 33.55 -41.89
N ILE A 162 8.72 32.77 -42.05
CA ILE A 162 10.01 33.22 -42.56
C ILE A 162 9.82 33.83 -43.96
N PHE A 163 9.90 35.16 -44.05
CA PHE A 163 9.67 35.93 -45.27
C PHE A 163 8.41 35.48 -46.05
N HIS A 164 7.32 35.18 -45.33
CA HIS A 164 6.05 34.74 -45.92
C HIS A 164 6.18 33.50 -46.82
N LEU A 165 7.06 32.56 -46.45
CA LEU A 165 7.25 31.30 -47.17
C LEU A 165 5.91 30.59 -47.44
N ALA A 166 5.02 30.53 -46.46
CA ALA A 166 3.72 29.86 -46.60
C ALA A 166 2.78 30.48 -47.64
N GLU A 167 2.83 31.80 -47.85
CA GLU A 167 1.87 32.54 -48.69
C GLU A 167 2.19 32.48 -50.18
N GLY A 168 3.42 32.10 -50.54
CA GLY A 168 3.87 32.08 -51.93
C GLY A 168 4.40 30.75 -52.43
N SER A 169 4.42 29.72 -51.58
CA SER A 169 5.04 28.42 -51.90
C SER A 169 4.12 27.52 -52.70
N THR A 170 4.69 26.88 -53.74
CA THR A 170 4.00 25.84 -54.51
C THR A 170 4.49 24.43 -54.17
N MET A 171 5.54 24.30 -53.36
CA MET A 171 6.00 23.02 -52.81
C MET A 171 5.33 22.67 -51.49
N GLU A 172 5.17 21.38 -51.24
CA GLU A 172 4.77 20.84 -49.94
C GLU A 172 5.97 20.71 -48.99
N TRP A 173 6.65 21.82 -48.71
CA TRP A 173 7.80 21.84 -47.79
C TRP A 173 7.43 21.45 -46.36
N THR A 174 6.15 21.57 -45.99
CA THR A 174 5.61 21.09 -44.72
C THR A 174 5.88 19.61 -44.49
N LYS A 175 5.96 18.79 -45.56
CA LYS A 175 6.29 17.35 -45.48
C LYS A 175 7.75 17.07 -45.10
N MET A 176 8.63 18.07 -45.23
CA MET A 176 10.02 17.96 -44.78
C MET A 176 10.13 18.04 -43.25
N ILE A 177 9.11 18.57 -42.56
CA ILE A 177 9.03 18.65 -41.11
C ILE A 177 8.22 17.48 -40.56
N ASN A 178 8.77 16.75 -39.60
CA ASN A 178 8.16 15.57 -39.01
C ASN A 178 8.59 15.38 -37.55
N ALA A 179 8.06 14.33 -36.92
CA ALA A 179 8.31 14.00 -35.51
C ALA A 179 9.80 13.86 -35.16
N GLY A 180 10.66 13.49 -36.12
CA GLY A 180 12.10 13.31 -35.89
C GLY A 180 12.91 14.60 -35.93
N ASN A 181 12.39 15.69 -36.49
CA ASN A 181 13.20 16.87 -36.82
C ASN A 181 12.60 18.24 -36.47
N TYR A 182 11.31 18.31 -36.08
CA TYR A 182 10.60 19.58 -35.85
C TYR A 182 11.25 20.51 -34.81
N SER A 183 11.92 19.96 -33.79
CA SER A 183 12.61 20.73 -32.75
C SER A 183 14.14 20.74 -32.93
N ASN A 184 14.66 20.13 -33.99
CA ASN A 184 16.09 20.07 -34.24
C ASN A 184 16.53 21.29 -35.06
N LYS A 185 17.24 22.21 -34.40
CA LYS A 185 17.74 23.46 -35.01
C LYS A 185 18.46 23.22 -36.34
N MET A 186 19.43 22.31 -36.38
CA MET A 186 20.19 22.04 -37.60
C MET A 186 19.31 21.46 -38.72
N SER A 187 18.30 20.66 -38.37
CA SER A 187 17.40 20.09 -39.36
C SER A 187 16.53 21.15 -40.01
N LEU A 188 15.93 22.07 -39.23
CA LEU A 188 15.14 23.18 -39.80
C LEU A 188 16.03 24.15 -40.59
N VAL A 189 17.25 24.42 -40.12
CA VAL A 189 18.25 25.20 -40.85
C VAL A 189 18.56 24.58 -42.22
N ASN A 190 18.79 23.26 -42.26
CA ASN A 190 19.06 22.55 -43.51
C ASN A 190 17.87 22.58 -44.47
N ILE A 191 16.65 22.44 -43.95
CA ILE A 191 15.42 22.55 -44.75
C ILE A 191 15.37 23.94 -45.38
N VAL A 192 15.43 25.01 -44.58
CA VAL A 192 15.28 26.38 -45.08
C VAL A 192 16.41 26.78 -46.04
N ASN A 193 17.65 26.32 -45.81
CA ASN A 193 18.75 26.51 -46.77
C ASN A 193 18.52 25.73 -48.07
N SER A 194 17.94 24.52 -48.03
CA SER A 194 17.55 23.81 -49.26
C SER A 194 16.48 24.56 -50.05
N LEU A 195 15.55 25.23 -49.36
CA LEU A 195 14.53 26.07 -49.99
C LEU A 195 15.17 27.31 -50.64
N TYR A 196 16.14 27.91 -49.97
CA TYR A 196 16.93 29.01 -50.51
C TYR A 196 17.68 28.61 -51.79
N ASN A 197 18.38 27.48 -51.81
CA ASN A 197 19.11 27.02 -53.00
C ASN A 197 18.16 26.82 -54.20
N LYS A 198 16.91 26.39 -53.97
CA LYS A 198 15.91 26.27 -55.04
C LYS A 198 15.51 27.60 -55.65
N CYS A 199 15.55 28.70 -54.89
CA CYS A 199 15.34 30.05 -55.44
C CYS A 199 16.47 30.47 -56.39
N GLU A 200 17.71 30.03 -56.15
CA GLU A 200 18.86 30.34 -57.01
C GLU A 200 18.83 29.55 -58.32
N ASP A 201 18.26 28.34 -58.33
CA ASP A 201 18.07 27.49 -59.52
C ASP A 201 17.02 28.04 -60.52
N GLY A 202 16.50 29.25 -60.30
CA GLY A 202 15.46 29.87 -61.14
C GLY A 202 14.06 29.28 -60.94
N GLN A 203 13.91 28.35 -59.98
CA GLN A 203 12.65 27.73 -59.60
C GLN A 203 12.06 28.47 -58.39
N ALA A 204 11.16 29.42 -58.63
CA ALA A 204 10.42 30.14 -57.57
C ALA A 204 9.40 29.26 -56.81
N VAL A 205 9.68 27.95 -56.71
CA VAL A 205 8.84 26.92 -56.13
C VAL A 205 8.83 27.03 -54.61
N ALA A 206 9.93 27.52 -54.02
CA ALA A 206 10.07 27.67 -52.58
C ALA A 206 9.09 28.68 -51.97
N GLY A 207 8.79 29.75 -52.70
CA GLY A 207 7.88 30.79 -52.29
C GLY A 207 8.19 32.09 -53.00
N ARG A 208 7.23 32.70 -53.71
CA ARG A 208 7.51 33.94 -54.46
C ARG A 208 8.10 35.04 -53.56
N LEU A 209 7.44 35.34 -52.44
CA LEU A 209 7.87 36.35 -51.49
C LEU A 209 9.22 35.99 -50.83
N PHE A 210 9.41 34.72 -50.48
CA PHE A 210 10.66 34.23 -49.90
C PHE A 210 11.85 34.35 -50.88
N CYS A 211 11.66 33.97 -52.14
CA CYS A 211 12.69 34.10 -53.18
C CYS A 211 12.96 35.57 -53.56
N ASP A 212 11.94 36.43 -53.58
CA ASP A 212 12.11 37.87 -53.83
C ASP A 212 12.91 38.53 -52.69
N ALA A 213 12.62 38.18 -51.44
CA ALA A 213 13.40 38.59 -50.28
C ALA A 213 14.86 38.10 -50.35
N SER A 214 15.04 36.83 -50.74
CA SER A 214 16.36 36.24 -50.94
C SER A 214 17.19 36.99 -51.99
N ASN A 215 16.61 37.24 -53.17
CA ASN A 215 17.29 37.92 -54.28
C ASN A 215 17.64 39.38 -53.96
N SER A 216 16.75 40.09 -53.26
CA SER A 216 16.98 41.48 -52.85
C SER A 216 18.10 41.60 -51.81
N ILE A 217 18.05 40.79 -50.75
CA ILE A 217 19.03 40.81 -49.66
C ILE A 217 20.40 40.31 -50.15
N SER A 218 20.42 39.27 -51.01
CA SER A 218 21.67 38.74 -51.56
C SER A 218 22.38 39.75 -52.46
N ARG A 219 21.63 40.62 -53.17
CA ARG A 219 22.21 41.72 -53.96
C ARG A 219 22.76 42.86 -53.12
N SER A 220 22.12 43.19 -51.99
CA SER A 220 22.53 44.33 -51.16
C SER A 220 23.62 43.99 -50.14
N ASN A 221 23.51 42.83 -49.49
CA ASN A 221 24.31 42.45 -48.32
C ASN A 221 25.09 41.13 -48.53
N GLY A 222 24.99 40.52 -49.71
CA GLY A 222 25.61 39.23 -50.02
C GLY A 222 24.77 38.02 -49.60
N SER A 223 24.90 36.92 -50.33
CA SER A 223 24.20 35.65 -50.10
C SER A 223 24.42 35.08 -48.70
N ALA A 224 25.63 35.24 -48.16
CA ALA A 224 25.99 34.79 -46.82
C ALA A 224 25.16 35.48 -45.72
N ALA A 225 24.77 36.74 -45.91
CA ALA A 225 23.95 37.47 -44.94
C ALA A 225 22.52 36.91 -44.88
N PHE A 226 21.93 36.64 -46.05
CA PHE A 226 20.59 36.04 -46.12
C PHE A 226 20.57 34.64 -45.51
N SER A 227 21.54 33.78 -45.88
CA SER A 227 21.66 32.43 -45.33
C SER A 227 21.82 32.44 -43.80
N ARG A 228 22.56 33.39 -43.23
CA ARG A 228 22.67 33.55 -41.78
C ARG A 228 21.31 33.90 -41.15
N THR A 229 20.59 34.87 -41.70
CA THR A 229 19.29 35.33 -41.18
C THR A 229 18.24 34.22 -41.22
N ILE A 230 18.10 33.49 -42.33
CA ILE A 230 17.15 32.38 -42.41
C ILE A 230 17.53 31.21 -41.50
N SER A 231 18.83 30.97 -41.29
CA SER A 231 19.31 29.94 -40.37
C SER A 231 19.02 30.30 -38.91
N GLU A 232 19.15 31.58 -38.55
CA GLU A 232 18.79 32.06 -37.22
C GLU A 232 17.29 31.93 -36.95
N MET A 233 16.44 32.38 -37.89
CA MET A 233 14.99 32.24 -37.77
C MET A 233 14.54 30.79 -37.74
N ALA A 234 15.13 29.91 -38.58
CA ALA A 234 14.85 28.48 -38.54
C ALA A 234 15.26 27.85 -37.20
N GLY A 235 16.35 28.33 -36.58
CA GLY A 235 16.75 27.93 -35.25
C GLY A 235 15.77 28.37 -34.18
N ASN A 236 15.27 29.60 -34.25
CA ASN A 236 14.25 30.12 -33.33
C ASN A 236 12.91 29.38 -33.51
N ALA A 237 12.55 29.02 -34.75
CA ALA A 237 11.39 28.19 -35.05
C ALA A 237 11.50 26.80 -34.40
N ALA A 238 12.67 26.16 -34.46
CA ALA A 238 12.91 24.87 -33.81
C ALA A 238 12.79 24.96 -32.29
N GLU A 239 13.28 26.05 -31.70
CA GLU A 239 13.16 26.30 -30.27
C GLU A 239 11.72 26.55 -29.85
N ALA A 240 10.98 27.41 -30.56
CA ALA A 240 9.56 27.66 -30.34
C ALA A 240 8.74 26.36 -30.43
N ALA A 241 9.02 25.53 -31.44
CA ALA A 241 8.38 24.24 -31.62
C ALA A 241 8.71 23.25 -30.49
N GLY A 242 9.96 23.22 -30.03
CA GLY A 242 10.38 22.45 -28.86
C GLY A 242 9.68 22.89 -27.58
N ASN A 243 9.53 24.21 -27.38
CA ASN A 243 8.85 24.80 -26.23
C ASN A 243 7.34 24.55 -26.26
N ALA A 244 6.70 24.60 -27.43
CA ALA A 244 5.28 24.27 -27.58
C ALA A 244 5.01 22.80 -27.27
N ALA A 245 5.86 21.89 -27.77
CA ALA A 245 5.78 20.47 -27.46
C ALA A 245 6.01 20.19 -25.97
N SER A 246 7.06 20.77 -25.37
CA SER A 246 7.37 20.56 -23.95
C SER A 246 6.27 21.11 -23.03
N GLY A 247 5.72 22.28 -23.36
CA GLY A 247 4.57 22.87 -22.67
C GLY A 247 3.35 21.96 -22.71
N LYS A 248 3.00 21.42 -23.89
CA LYS A 248 1.86 20.50 -24.02
C LYS A 248 2.08 19.18 -23.29
N PHE A 249 3.31 18.66 -23.33
CA PHE A 249 3.67 17.46 -22.59
C PHE A 249 3.54 17.66 -21.07
N ALA A 250 4.00 18.80 -20.56
CA ALA A 250 3.90 19.16 -19.14
C ALA A 250 2.43 19.33 -18.70
N GLU A 251 1.59 19.94 -19.52
CA GLU A 251 0.14 20.10 -19.27
C GLU A 251 -0.54 18.72 -19.11
N MET A 252 -0.26 17.78 -20.01
CA MET A 252 -0.87 16.45 -19.97
C MET A 252 -0.32 15.56 -18.87
N THR A 253 0.94 15.74 -18.48
CA THR A 253 1.57 14.94 -17.42
C THR A 253 1.47 15.58 -16.03
N SER A 254 0.81 16.73 -15.92
CA SER A 254 0.66 17.42 -14.65
C SER A 254 -0.18 16.59 -13.67
N VAL A 255 0.20 16.66 -12.38
CA VAL A 255 -0.53 15.99 -11.30
C VAL A 255 -1.99 16.43 -11.25
N GLY A 256 -2.27 17.71 -11.58
CA GLY A 256 -3.63 18.23 -11.66
C GLY A 256 -4.48 17.52 -12.72
N THR A 257 -3.93 17.30 -13.91
CA THR A 257 -4.62 16.60 -15.01
C THR A 257 -4.77 15.11 -14.73
N ILE A 258 -3.76 14.48 -14.12
CA ILE A 258 -3.78 13.04 -13.75
C ILE A 258 -4.82 12.78 -12.65
N CYS A 259 -4.83 13.59 -11.59
CA CYS A 259 -5.72 13.43 -10.44
C CYS A 259 -7.15 13.90 -10.70
N SER A 260 -7.40 14.65 -11.78
CA SER A 260 -8.75 15.06 -12.20
C SER A 260 -9.36 14.09 -13.22
N ASN A 261 -8.58 13.14 -13.75
CA ASN A 261 -9.09 12.19 -14.73
C ASN A 261 -10.02 11.18 -14.04
N PRO A 262 -11.32 11.12 -14.40
CA PRO A 262 -12.28 10.24 -13.74
C PRO A 262 -11.90 8.75 -13.84
N VAL A 263 -11.18 8.36 -14.90
CA VAL A 263 -10.69 6.98 -15.07
C VAL A 263 -9.63 6.65 -14.02
N VAL A 264 -8.72 7.59 -13.75
CA VAL A 264 -7.64 7.42 -12.75
C VAL A 264 -8.24 7.40 -11.34
N ILE A 265 -9.18 8.30 -11.05
CA ILE A 265 -9.89 8.33 -9.76
C ILE A 265 -10.62 6.99 -9.52
N SER A 266 -11.35 6.49 -10.53
CA SER A 266 -12.04 5.20 -10.42
C SER A 266 -11.06 4.04 -10.15
N ALA A 267 -9.90 4.03 -10.81
CA ALA A 267 -8.89 3.01 -10.59
C ALA A 267 -8.30 3.06 -9.17
N ILE A 268 -8.05 4.26 -8.64
CA ILE A 268 -7.58 4.46 -7.26
C ILE A 268 -8.62 3.96 -6.25
N VAL A 269 -9.90 4.27 -6.46
CA VAL A 269 -10.99 3.80 -5.58
C VAL A 269 -11.06 2.26 -5.58
N VAL A 270 -10.98 1.62 -6.74
CA VAL A 270 -10.99 0.14 -6.82
C VAL A 270 -9.75 -0.47 -6.14
N ALA A 271 -8.57 0.11 -6.35
CA ALA A 271 -7.33 -0.37 -5.74
C ALA A 271 -7.35 -0.24 -4.21
N THR A 272 -7.85 0.88 -3.68
CA THR A 272 -7.97 1.09 -2.23
C THR A 272 -8.94 0.09 -1.59
N ILE A 273 -10.08 -0.18 -2.22
CA ILE A 273 -11.02 -1.21 -1.75
C ILE A 273 -10.35 -2.59 -1.74
N ALA A 274 -9.62 -2.96 -2.79
CA ALA A 274 -8.92 -4.24 -2.86
C ALA A 274 -7.85 -4.39 -1.75
N VAL A 275 -7.09 -3.33 -1.46
CA VAL A 275 -6.10 -3.33 -0.36
C VAL A 275 -6.78 -3.49 1.01
N ILE A 276 -7.89 -2.79 1.25
CA ILE A 276 -8.67 -2.93 2.49
C ILE A 276 -9.15 -4.37 2.66
N LEU A 277 -9.72 -4.96 1.60
CA LEU A 277 -10.16 -6.36 1.60
C LEU A 277 -9.00 -7.33 1.87
N LEU A 278 -7.83 -7.08 1.29
CA LEU A 278 -6.63 -7.89 1.50
C LEU A 278 -6.14 -7.81 2.95
N ILE A 279 -6.11 -6.62 3.56
CA ILE A 279 -5.74 -6.43 4.96
C ILE A 279 -6.73 -7.17 5.88
N ILE A 280 -8.03 -6.98 5.68
CA ILE A 280 -9.08 -7.68 6.45
C ILE A 280 -8.92 -9.20 6.31
N TYR A 281 -8.70 -9.69 5.09
CA TYR A 281 -8.48 -11.11 4.82
C TYR A 281 -7.25 -11.64 5.57
N LEU A 282 -6.12 -10.94 5.55
CA LEU A 282 -4.92 -11.33 6.28
C LEU A 282 -5.14 -11.38 7.79
N ILE A 283 -5.86 -10.39 8.36
CA ILE A 283 -6.21 -10.39 9.79
C ILE A 283 -7.09 -11.59 10.13
N LEU A 284 -8.14 -11.85 9.35
CA LEU A 284 -9.03 -12.99 9.56
C LEU A 284 -8.30 -14.32 9.43
N ARG A 285 -7.40 -14.45 8.44
CA ARG A 285 -6.56 -15.63 8.23
C ARG A 285 -5.63 -15.86 9.41
N TYR A 286 -5.01 -14.80 9.91
CA TYR A 286 -4.14 -14.85 11.10
C TYR A 286 -4.92 -15.32 12.34
N ARG A 287 -6.11 -14.75 12.59
CA ARG A 287 -6.97 -15.15 13.71
C ARG A 287 -7.40 -16.61 13.62
N ARG A 288 -7.76 -17.10 12.42
CA ARG A 288 -8.11 -18.53 12.20
C ARG A 288 -6.95 -19.45 12.51
N LYS A 289 -5.74 -19.14 12.02
CA LYS A 289 -4.53 -19.95 12.34
C LYS A 289 -4.25 -19.98 13.85
N LYS A 290 -4.32 -18.84 14.54
CA LYS A 290 -4.13 -18.77 16.00
C LYS A 290 -5.18 -19.57 16.78
N LYS A 291 -6.42 -19.63 16.29
CA LYS A 291 -7.48 -20.46 16.90
C LYS A 291 -7.20 -21.96 16.74
N MET A 292 -6.73 -22.40 15.57
CA MET A 292 -6.45 -23.82 15.31
C MET A 292 -5.23 -24.32 16.10
N THR A 293 -4.17 -23.53 16.21
CA THR A 293 -2.99 -23.91 17.01
C THR A 293 -3.32 -24.02 18.50
N LYS A 294 -4.13 -23.09 19.04
CA LYS A 294 -4.64 -23.19 20.42
C LYS A 294 -5.44 -24.48 20.64
N LYS A 295 -6.37 -24.81 19.72
CA LYS A 295 -7.17 -26.05 19.81
C LYS A 295 -6.28 -27.28 19.89
N LEU A 296 -5.27 -27.40 19.02
CA LEU A 296 -4.34 -28.54 19.00
C LEU A 296 -3.57 -28.68 20.33
N GLN A 297 -3.15 -27.56 20.93
CA GLN A 297 -2.47 -27.57 22.23
C GLN A 297 -3.38 -28.09 23.35
N TYR A 298 -4.64 -27.63 23.39
CA TYR A 298 -5.62 -28.14 24.37
C TYR A 298 -5.94 -29.63 24.16
N THR A 299 -6.01 -30.12 22.91
CA THR A 299 -6.27 -31.55 22.65
C THR A 299 -5.12 -32.43 23.14
N LYS A 300 -3.88 -31.96 23.01
CA LYS A 300 -2.71 -32.69 23.52
C LYS A 300 -2.67 -32.75 25.05
N LEU A 301 -3.04 -31.67 25.73
CA LEU A 301 -3.06 -31.62 27.20
C LEU A 301 -4.18 -32.49 27.81
N LEU A 302 -5.29 -32.70 27.12
CA LEU A 302 -6.41 -33.52 27.60
C LEU A 302 -6.20 -35.03 27.42
N ASN A 303 -5.32 -35.44 26.51
CA ASN A 303 -5.03 -36.84 26.21
C ASN A 303 -3.83 -37.40 27.00
N GLN A 304 -3.36 -36.66 28.00
CA GLN A 304 -2.21 -36.98 28.83
C GLN A 304 -2.65 -37.11 30.29
#